data_AF-A0ABD4QM39-F1
#
_entry.id   AF-A0ABD4QM39-F1
#
_cell.length_a   1.000
_cell.length_b   1.000
_cell.length_c   1.000
_cell.angle_alpha   90.00
_cell.angle_beta   90.00
_cell.angle_gamma   90.00
#
_symmetry.space_group_name_H-M   'P 1'
#
loop_
_entity.id
_entity.type
_entity.pdbx_description
1 polymer ?
#
loop_
_entity_poly.entity_id
_entity_poly.type
_entity_poly.pdbx_seq_one_letter_code
_entity_poly.pdbx_strand_id
1 'polypeptide(L)'
;MKESIDEYKVYLGIVFLASSCFLISHFIYWLYSILKFKIENKVRNKEMINRLNNLNDYEKRILRTFVLYNERSIQLEINDGTVAELEFLRILFRSANISSGGMVFPYINI
;
A
#
# COMPACT_ATOMS: atom_id res chain seq x y z
N MET A 1 -0.68 -57.23 14.88
CA MET A 1 0.38 -56.38 14.28
C MET A 1 -0.10 -55.62 13.04
N LYS A 2 -0.85 -56.23 12.09
CA LYS A 2 -1.47 -55.48 10.97
C LYS A 2 -2.57 -54.51 11.40
N GLU A 3 -3.42 -54.92 12.33
CA GLU A 3 -4.58 -54.14 12.80
C GLU A 3 -4.19 -52.79 13.43
N SER A 4 -3.13 -52.78 14.26
CA SER A 4 -2.58 -51.54 14.85
C SER A 4 -1.85 -50.63 13.85
N ILE A 5 -1.36 -51.18 12.74
CA ILE A 5 -0.75 -50.39 11.66
C ILE A 5 -1.84 -49.70 10.83
N ASP A 6 -2.97 -50.37 10.59
CA ASP A 6 -4.05 -49.82 9.78
C ASP A 6 -4.81 -48.70 10.52
N GLU A 7 -4.98 -48.82 11.84
CA GLU A 7 -5.54 -47.74 12.66
C GLU A 7 -4.64 -46.49 12.65
N TYR A 8 -3.31 -46.66 12.77
CA TYR A 8 -2.35 -45.55 12.70
C TYR A 8 -2.37 -44.81 11.35
N LYS A 9 -2.53 -45.53 10.23
CA LYS A 9 -2.66 -44.92 8.89
C LYS A 9 -3.89 -44.02 8.79
N VAL A 10 -5.01 -44.38 9.44
CA VAL A 10 -6.23 -43.57 9.44
C VAL A 10 -5.98 -42.24 10.17
N TYR A 11 -5.39 -42.28 11.37
CA TYR A 11 -5.05 -41.05 12.10
C TYR A 11 -4.06 -40.16 11.33
N LEU A 12 -3.02 -40.75 10.73
CA LEU A 12 -2.11 -40.02 9.86
C LEU A 12 -2.83 -39.38 8.67
N GLY A 13 -3.77 -40.08 8.04
CA GLY A 13 -4.58 -39.56 6.96
C GLY A 13 -5.41 -38.34 7.39
N ILE A 14 -6.04 -38.40 8.56
CA ILE A 14 -6.83 -37.28 9.11
C ILE A 14 -5.95 -36.07 9.37
N VAL A 15 -4.81 -36.25 10.05
CA VAL A 15 -3.86 -35.15 10.35
C VAL A 15 -3.30 -34.54 9.07
N PHE A 16 -2.98 -35.37 8.08
CA PHE A 16 -2.50 -34.93 6.78
C PHE A 16 -3.56 -34.12 6.02
N LEU A 17 -4.80 -34.58 6.00
CA LEU A 17 -5.92 -33.86 5.37
C LEU A 17 -6.18 -32.52 6.06
N ALA A 18 -6.23 -32.48 7.39
CA ALA A 18 -6.43 -31.25 8.15
C ALA A 18 -5.30 -30.24 7.87
N SER A 19 -4.05 -30.70 7.88
CA SER A 19 -2.88 -29.87 7.58
C SER A 19 -2.90 -29.37 6.13
N SER A 20 -3.29 -30.22 5.19
CA SER A 20 -3.40 -29.87 3.77
C SER A 20 -4.47 -28.80 3.54
N CYS A 21 -5.64 -28.91 4.17
CA CYS A 21 -6.68 -27.89 4.11
C CYS A 21 -6.16 -26.54 4.60
N PHE A 22 -5.45 -26.52 5.73
CA PHE A 22 -4.89 -25.30 6.29
C PHE A 22 -3.87 -24.65 5.34
N LEU A 23 -2.95 -25.45 4.79
CA LEU A 23 -1.95 -24.97 3.82
C LEU A 23 -2.60 -24.44 2.55
N ILE A 24 -3.60 -25.14 2.01
CA ILE A 24 -4.33 -24.72 0.80
C ILE A 24 -5.05 -23.39 1.04
N SER A 25 -5.76 -23.23 2.17
CA SER A 25 -6.41 -21.97 2.51
C SER A 25 -5.43 -20.80 2.59
N HIS A 26 -4.26 -21.02 3.21
CA HIS A 26 -3.25 -19.97 3.30
C HIS A 26 -2.62 -19.65 1.95
N PHE A 27 -2.38 -20.67 1.11
CA PHE A 27 -1.88 -20.50 -0.24
C PHE A 27 -2.85 -19.70 -1.12
N ILE A 28 -4.16 -20.00 -1.05
CA ILE A 28 -5.20 -19.25 -1.77
C ILE A 28 -5.23 -17.78 -1.32
N TYR A 29 -5.17 -17.54 -0.01
CA TYR A 29 -5.15 -16.17 0.52
C TYR A 29 -3.92 -15.39 0.05
N TRP A 30 -2.74 -16.02 0.10
CA TRP A 30 -1.50 -15.42 -0.37
C TRP A 30 -1.57 -15.09 -1.86
N LEU A 31 -2.06 -16.01 -2.68
CA LEU A 31 -2.23 -15.81 -4.11
C LEU A 31 -3.21 -14.66 -4.41
N TYR A 32 -4.34 -14.61 -3.71
CA TYR A 32 -5.31 -13.52 -3.81
C TYR A 32 -4.68 -12.18 -3.43
N SER A 33 -3.89 -12.13 -2.35
CA SER A 33 -3.22 -10.90 -1.90
C SER A 33 -2.26 -10.35 -2.94
N ILE A 34 -1.48 -11.21 -3.60
CA ILE A 34 -0.56 -10.81 -4.68
C ILE A 34 -1.33 -10.24 -5.88
N LEU A 35 -2.41 -10.91 -6.29
CA LEU A 35 -3.23 -10.47 -7.42
C LEU A 35 -3.91 -9.14 -7.11
N LYS A 36 -4.50 -9.02 -5.92
CA LYS A 36 -5.14 -7.79 -5.44
C LYS A 36 -4.13 -6.63 -5.40
N PHE A 37 -2.95 -6.84 -4.82
CA PHE A 37 -1.90 -5.82 -4.78
C PHE A 37 -1.47 -5.36 -6.19
N LYS A 38 -1.31 -6.28 -7.15
CA LYS A 38 -0.97 -5.92 -8.53
C LYS A 38 -2.06 -5.09 -9.20
N ILE A 39 -3.33 -5.47 -9.02
CA ILE A 39 -4.47 -4.75 -9.61
C ILE A 39 -4.60 -3.36 -8.99
N GLU A 40 -4.59 -3.27 -7.66
CA GLU A 40 -4.69 -2.00 -6.93
C GLU A 40 -3.55 -1.05 -7.29
N ASN A 41 -2.31 -1.54 -7.38
CA ASN A 41 -1.18 -0.74 -7.83
C ASN A 41 -1.37 -0.23 -9.26
N LYS A 42 -1.89 -1.06 -10.17
CA LYS A 42 -2.12 -0.66 -11.56
C LYS A 42 -3.20 0.41 -11.67
N VAL A 43 -4.32 0.24 -10.95
CA VAL A 43 -5.42 1.21 -10.93
C VAL A 43 -4.94 2.53 -10.32
N ARG A 44 -4.28 2.48 -9.16
CA ARG A 44 -3.77 3.67 -8.49
C ARG A 44 -2.71 4.40 -9.31
N ASN A 45 -1.78 3.69 -9.96
CA ASN A 45 -0.80 4.32 -10.85
C ASN A 45 -1.47 5.03 -12.03
N LYS A 46 -2.55 4.43 -12.57
CA LYS A 46 -3.33 5.06 -13.64
C LYS A 46 -4.02 6.33 -13.14
N GLU A 47 -4.60 6.29 -11.95
CA GLU A 47 -5.23 7.47 -11.32
C GLU A 47 -4.21 8.57 -11.04
N MET A 48 -3.04 8.22 -10.49
CA MET A 48 -1.94 9.15 -10.23
C MET A 48 -1.47 9.83 -11.52
N ILE A 49 -1.19 9.07 -12.59
CA ILE A 49 -0.80 9.63 -13.90
C ILE A 49 -1.90 10.53 -14.46
N ASN A 50 -3.16 10.09 -14.38
CA ASN A 50 -4.28 10.89 -14.85
C ASN A 50 -4.42 12.21 -14.07
N ARG A 51 -4.17 12.20 -12.76
CA ARG A 51 -4.20 13.41 -11.95
C ARG A 51 -3.04 14.35 -12.27
N LEU A 52 -1.82 13.82 -12.42
CA LEU A 52 -0.64 14.59 -12.81
C LEU A 52 -0.83 15.31 -14.17
N ASN A 53 -1.55 14.69 -15.10
CA ASN A 53 -1.90 15.33 -16.38
C ASN A 53 -2.96 16.44 -16.25
N ASN A 54 -3.77 16.41 -15.19
CA ASN A 54 -4.91 17.30 -14.95
C ASN A 54 -4.78 18.09 -13.63
N LEU A 55 -3.57 18.58 -13.35
CA LEU A 55 -3.30 19.38 -12.15
C LEU A 55 -3.90 20.78 -12.28
N ASN A 56 -4.53 21.26 -11.20
CA ASN A 56 -4.97 22.64 -11.07
C ASN A 56 -3.76 23.58 -10.78
N ASP A 57 -3.99 24.89 -10.83
CA ASP A 57 -2.90 25.86 -10.65
C ASP A 57 -2.31 25.89 -9.24
N TYR A 58 -3.10 25.50 -8.23
CA TYR A 58 -2.63 25.41 -6.84
C TYR A 58 -1.71 24.19 -6.66
N GLU A 59 -2.13 23.01 -7.13
CA GLU A 59 -1.33 21.78 -7.13
C GLU A 59 -0.04 21.94 -7.92
N LYS A 60 -0.11 22.56 -9.11
CA LYS A 60 1.10 22.88 -9.91
C LYS A 60 2.06 23.76 -9.14
N ARG A 61 1.57 24.71 -8.34
CA ARG A 61 2.42 25.58 -7.52
C ARG A 61 3.17 24.79 -6.46
N ILE A 62 2.48 23.87 -5.78
CA ILE A 62 3.08 22.96 -4.80
C ILE A 62 4.17 22.10 -5.47
N LEU A 63 3.83 21.45 -6.60
CA LEU A 63 4.75 20.53 -7.28
C LEU A 63 5.93 21.24 -7.95
N ARG A 64 5.72 22.47 -8.45
CA ARG A 64 6.79 23.31 -9.01
C ARG A 64 7.89 23.60 -8.01
N THR A 65 7.59 23.63 -6.70
CA THR A 65 8.62 23.90 -5.70
C THR A 65 9.71 22.83 -5.68
N PHE A 66 9.31 21.57 -5.87
CA PHE A 66 10.25 20.46 -5.96
C PHE A 66 11.04 20.46 -7.28
N VAL A 67 10.38 20.80 -8.40
CA VAL A 67 10.98 20.70 -9.74
C VAL A 67 11.86 21.92 -10.08
N LEU A 68 11.38 23.13 -9.80
CA LEU A 68 12.05 24.37 -10.22
C LEU A 68 13.03 24.89 -9.17
N TYR A 69 12.67 24.80 -7.89
CA TYR A 69 13.51 25.30 -6.80
C TYR A 69 14.39 24.21 -6.18
N ASN A 70 14.28 22.96 -6.66
CA ASN A 70 15.05 21.81 -6.18
C ASN A 70 14.96 21.63 -4.65
N GLU A 71 13.82 22.05 -4.06
CA GLU A 71 13.58 21.86 -2.65
C GLU A 71 13.27 20.39 -2.39
N ARG A 72 14.03 19.77 -1.48
CA ARG A 72 13.84 18.35 -1.14
C ARG A 72 12.56 18.12 -0.34
N SER A 73 12.14 19.11 0.43
CA SER A 73 10.95 19.04 1.27
C SER A 73 10.33 20.42 1.45
N ILE A 74 9.01 20.48 1.52
CA ILE A 74 8.25 21.71 1.79
C ILE A 74 7.33 21.49 2.99
N GLN A 75 7.03 22.57 3.71
CA GLN A 75 6.11 22.54 4.85
C GLN A 75 4.68 22.76 4.36
N LEU A 76 3.78 21.83 4.63
CA LEU A 76 2.37 21.90 4.23
C LEU A 76 1.45 21.54 5.39
N GLU A 77 0.25 22.11 5.36
CA GLU A 77 -0.82 21.84 6.31
C GLU A 77 -1.48 20.48 6.01
N ILE A 78 -1.58 19.60 7.02
CA ILE A 78 -2.23 18.28 6.89
C ILE A 78 -3.76 18.39 6.70
N ASN A 79 -4.36 19.49 7.15
CA ASN A 79 -5.77 19.81 7.02
C ASN A 79 -6.12 20.43 5.65
N ASP A 80 -5.13 20.70 4.80
CA ASP A 80 -5.39 21.13 3.43
C ASP A 80 -5.89 19.95 2.59
N GLY A 81 -7.10 20.06 2.06
CA GLY A 81 -7.72 19.01 1.25
C GLY A 81 -6.92 18.66 -0.02
N THR A 82 -6.20 19.62 -0.60
CA THR A 82 -5.32 19.39 -1.75
C THR A 82 -4.11 18.55 -1.35
N VAL A 83 -3.50 18.87 -0.20
CA VAL A 83 -2.33 18.15 0.30
C VAL A 83 -2.73 16.72 0.66
N ALA A 84 -3.88 16.55 1.32
CA ALA A 84 -4.44 15.25 1.64
C ALA A 84 -4.76 14.43 0.37
N GLU A 85 -5.29 15.05 -0.68
CA GLU A 85 -5.55 14.38 -1.97
C GLU A 85 -4.24 13.96 -2.66
N LEU A 86 -3.26 14.85 -2.74
CA LEU A 86 -1.95 14.56 -3.32
C LEU A 86 -1.19 13.47 -2.53
N GLU A 87 -1.33 13.45 -1.20
CA GLU A 87 -0.79 12.40 -0.34
C GLU A 87 -1.50 11.06 -0.57
N PHE A 88 -2.84 11.06 -0.66
CA PHE A 88 -3.63 9.88 -0.98
C PHE A 88 -3.25 9.27 -2.33
N LEU A 89 -3.02 10.12 -3.33
CA LEU A 89 -2.59 9.73 -4.67
C LEU A 89 -1.09 9.36 -4.76
N ARG A 90 -0.35 9.41 -3.64
CA ARG A 90 1.08 9.11 -3.56
C ARG A 90 1.94 10.02 -4.46
N ILE A 91 1.49 11.24 -4.69
CA ILE A 91 2.25 12.29 -5.38
C ILE A 91 3.11 13.05 -4.35
N LEU A 92 2.57 13.25 -3.14
CA LEU A 92 3.29 13.78 -2.00
C LEU A 92 3.40 12.73 -0.90
N PHE A 93 4.47 12.82 -0.11
CA PHE A 93 4.67 11.96 1.05
C PHE A 93 5.11 12.78 2.24
N ARG A 94 4.44 12.58 3.38
CA ARG A 94 4.89 13.18 4.63
C ARG A 94 6.20 12.53 5.07
N SER A 95 7.28 13.30 5.15
CA SER A 95 8.62 12.77 5.47
C SER A 95 8.89 12.65 6.96
N ALA A 96 8.12 13.35 7.80
CA ALA A 96 8.21 13.23 9.26
C ALA A 96 6.84 13.27 9.91
N ASN A 97 6.69 12.52 11.00
CA ASN A 97 5.48 12.56 11.84
C ASN A 97 5.55 13.66 12.93
N ILE A 98 6.59 14.49 12.91
CA ILE A 98 6.75 15.62 13.83
C ILE A 98 6.34 16.90 13.10
N SER A 99 5.44 17.66 13.71
CA SER A 99 4.98 18.93 13.15
C SER A 99 5.97 20.06 13.43
N SER A 100 6.13 20.99 12.49
CA SER A 100 6.90 22.23 12.69
C SER A 100 6.07 23.35 13.36
N GLY A 101 4.79 23.11 13.65
CA GLY A 101 3.88 24.11 14.21
C GLY A 101 2.42 23.66 14.16
N GLY A 102 2.04 22.68 14.97
CA GLY A 102 0.67 22.17 15.02
C GLY A 102 0.33 21.26 13.85
N MET A 103 -0.33 21.79 12.82
CA MET A 103 -0.83 21.01 11.68
C MET A 103 0.11 21.02 10.45
N VAL A 104 1.28 21.66 10.57
CA VAL A 104 2.25 21.78 9.48
C VAL A 104 3.29 20.67 9.56
N PHE A 105 3.45 19.91 8.48
CA PHE A 105 4.39 18.81 8.37
C PHE A 105 5.29 18.95 7.14
N PRO A 106 6.49 18.36 7.17
CA PRO A 106 7.34 18.30 5.99
C PRO A 106 6.85 17.22 5.00
N TYR A 107 6.76 17.61 3.74
CA TYR A 107 6.36 16.77 2.61
C TYR A 107 7.43 16.73 1.53
N ILE A 108 7.56 15.58 0.86
CA ILE A 108 8.50 15.33 -0.24
C ILE A 108 7.75 14.82 -1.47
N ASN A 109 8.34 15.04 -2.66
CA ASN A 109 7.89 14.50 -3.94
C ASN A 109 8.90 13.41 -4.39
N ILE A 110 8.43 12.31 -4.99
CA ILE A 110 9.26 11.18 -5.48
C ILE A 110 9.36 11.21 -7.00
#